data_AF-A0A849QTW0-F1
#
_entry.id   AF-A0A849QTW0-F1
#
_cell.length_a   1.000
_cell.length_b   1.000
_cell.length_c   1.000
_cell.angle_alpha   90.00
_cell.angle_beta   90.00
_cell.angle_gamma   90.00
#
_symmetry.space_group_name_H-M   'P 1'
#
loop_
_entity.id
_entity.type
_entity.pdbx_description
1 polymer ?
#
loop_
_entity_poly.entity_id
_entity_poly.type
_entity_poly.pdbx_seq_one_letter_code
_entity_poly.pdbx_strand_id
1 'polypeptide(L)'
;MSRMSEIREIPGIGEKTARRLIEHFGSEDAVLDAFKRHDVAAIAGAPGVGQKNAVTLVQGFIFRDENFSPDDFLKTKEAWRVYR
;
A
#
# COMPACT_ATOMS: atom_id res chain seq x y z
N MET A 1 -14.40 -9.85 20.17
CA MET A 1 -14.46 -8.81 19.12
C MET A 1 -13.06 -8.67 18.55
N SER A 2 -12.76 -9.24 17.38
CA SER A 2 -11.45 -9.01 16.76
C SER A 2 -11.34 -7.55 16.40
N ARG A 3 -10.33 -6.86 16.96
CA ARG A 3 -9.95 -5.52 16.53
C ARG A 3 -9.64 -5.62 15.03
N MET A 4 -10.41 -4.95 14.17
CA MET A 4 -10.01 -4.78 12.77
C MET A 4 -8.69 -4.01 12.81
N SER A 5 -7.62 -4.60 12.27
CA SER A 5 -6.32 -3.95 12.15
C SER A 5 -6.43 -2.78 11.18
N GLU A 6 -5.82 -1.64 11.52
CA GLU A 6 -5.83 -0.40 10.73
C GLU A 6 -5.22 -0.64 9.33
N ILE A 7 -4.27 -1.57 9.24
CA ILE A 7 -3.66 -1.98 7.97
C ILE A 7 -4.71 -2.58 7.01
N ARG A 8 -5.80 -3.20 7.50
CA ARG A 8 -6.85 -3.77 6.65
C ARG A 8 -7.78 -2.72 6.05
N GLU A 9 -7.70 -1.47 6.50
CA GLU A 9 -8.42 -0.36 5.87
C GLU A 9 -7.70 0.11 4.60
N ILE A 10 -6.45 -0.32 4.37
CA ILE A 10 -5.70 -0.03 3.15
C ILE A 10 -6.28 -0.86 2.00
N PRO A 11 -6.74 -0.21 0.90
CA PRO A 11 -7.24 -0.91 -0.27
C PRO A 11 -6.25 -1.95 -0.81
N GLY A 12 -6.74 -3.17 -1.06
CA GLY A 12 -5.92 -4.29 -1.52
C GLY A 12 -5.30 -5.14 -0.41
N ILE A 13 -5.45 -4.77 0.87
CA ILE A 13 -4.96 -5.57 2.01
C ILE A 13 -6.08 -6.41 2.63
N GLY A 14 -6.06 -7.71 2.34
CA GLY A 14 -6.84 -8.71 3.07
C GLY A 14 -6.09 -9.30 4.27
N GLU A 15 -6.77 -10.13 5.06
CA GLU A 15 -6.25 -10.79 6.27
C GLU A 15 -4.88 -11.47 6.06
N LYS A 16 -4.73 -12.23 4.97
CA LYS A 16 -3.49 -12.94 4.65
C LYS A 16 -2.33 -11.98 4.38
N THR A 17 -2.59 -10.88 3.68
CA THR A 17 -1.57 -9.88 3.37
C THR A 17 -1.20 -9.09 4.60
N ALA A 18 -2.18 -8.66 5.41
CA ALA A 18 -1.95 -7.98 6.68
C ALA A 18 -1.06 -8.81 7.61
N ARG A 19 -1.38 -10.10 7.77
CA ARG A 19 -0.59 -11.01 8.59
C ARG A 19 0.86 -11.14 8.12
N ARG A 20 1.09 -11.32 6.82
CA ARG A 20 2.46 -11.45 6.27
C ARG A 20 3.27 -10.17 6.43
N LEU A 21 2.63 -9.02 6.29
CA LEU A 21 3.27 -7.72 6.52
C LEU A 21 3.66 -7.59 8.01
N ILE A 22 2.76 -7.88 8.93
CA ILE A 22 3.06 -7.83 10.37
C ILE A 22 4.16 -8.84 10.74
N GLU A 23 4.12 -10.06 10.20
CA GLU A 23 5.17 -11.07 10.39
C GLU A 23 6.53 -10.59 9.85
N HIS A 24 6.55 -9.87 8.72
CA HIS A 24 7.77 -9.35 8.10
C HIS A 24 8.36 -8.14 8.85
N PHE A 25 7.53 -7.18 9.23
CA PHE A 25 7.93 -5.92 9.88
C PHE A 25 7.99 -6.01 11.42
N GLY A 26 7.45 -7.09 12.00
CA GLY A 26 7.47 -7.37 13.43
C GLY A 26 6.34 -6.71 14.25
N SER A 27 5.64 -5.72 13.71
CA SER A 27 4.47 -5.10 14.37
C SER A 27 3.57 -4.38 13.36
N GLU A 28 2.32 -4.12 13.75
CA GLU A 28 1.39 -3.32 12.95
C GLU A 28 1.88 -1.86 12.78
N ASP A 29 2.42 -1.25 13.84
CA ASP A 29 2.96 0.10 13.78
C ASP A 29 4.12 0.24 12.79
N ALA A 30 5.01 -0.76 12.73
CA ALA A 30 6.13 -0.77 11.79
C ALA A 30 5.65 -0.88 10.33
N VAL A 31 4.58 -1.63 10.08
CA VAL A 31 3.94 -1.69 8.75
C VAL A 31 3.37 -0.30 8.39
N LEU A 32 2.64 0.33 9.31
CA LEU A 32 2.06 1.66 9.08
C LEU A 32 3.15 2.72 8.87
N ASP A 33 4.28 2.65 9.57
CA ASP A 33 5.42 3.55 9.34
C ASP A 33 6.01 3.38 7.93
N ALA A 34 6.13 2.14 7.45
CA ALA A 34 6.58 1.87 6.08
C ALA A 34 5.61 2.44 5.02
N PHE A 35 4.30 2.33 5.25
CA PHE A 35 3.29 2.96 4.39
C PHE A 35 3.36 4.49 4.46
N LYS A 36 3.47 5.09 5.65
CA LYS A 36 3.61 6.55 5.83
C LYS A 36 4.85 7.12 5.15
N ARG A 37 5.94 6.35 5.07
CA ARG A 37 7.17 6.72 4.34
C ARG A 37 7.12 6.42 2.84
N HIS A 38 6.05 5.79 2.36
CA HIS A 38 5.92 5.28 1.00
C HIS A 38 7.08 4.35 0.58
N ASP A 39 7.60 3.55 1.52
CA ASP A 39 8.73 2.65 1.27
C ASP A 39 8.30 1.39 0.51
N VAL A 40 8.14 1.55 -0.80
CA VAL A 40 7.75 0.47 -1.73
C VAL A 40 8.73 -0.70 -1.67
N ALA A 41 10.03 -0.44 -1.47
CA ALA A 41 11.06 -1.47 -1.45
C ALA A 41 10.90 -2.37 -0.22
N ALA A 42 10.70 -1.78 0.95
CA ALA A 42 10.43 -2.53 2.17
C ALA A 42 9.13 -3.35 2.05
N ILE A 43 8.06 -2.75 1.51
CA ILE A 43 6.77 -3.44 1.34
C ILE A 43 6.88 -4.62 0.36
N ALA A 44 7.65 -4.46 -0.72
CA ALA A 44 7.93 -5.54 -1.68
C ALA A 44 8.82 -6.66 -1.11
N GLY A 45 9.49 -6.42 0.03
CA GLY A 45 10.27 -7.44 0.75
C GLY A 45 9.41 -8.46 1.47
N ALA A 46 8.13 -8.16 1.72
CA ALA A 46 7.24 -9.05 2.44
C ALA A 46 6.86 -10.28 1.60
N PRO A 47 6.80 -11.49 2.21
CA PRO A 47 6.45 -12.71 1.48
C PRO A 47 5.13 -12.60 0.72
N GLY A 48 5.16 -12.92 -0.58
CA GLY A 48 3.97 -12.87 -1.44
C GLY A 48 3.51 -11.47 -1.84
N VAL A 49 4.30 -10.42 -1.55
CA VAL A 49 4.08 -9.05 -2.03
C VAL A 49 5.13 -8.74 -3.09
N GLY A 50 4.80 -8.95 -4.37
CA GLY A 50 5.70 -8.58 -5.46
C GLY A 50 5.78 -7.06 -5.68
N GLN A 51 6.81 -6.58 -6.37
CA GLN A 51 7.05 -5.15 -6.62
C GLN A 51 5.82 -4.40 -7.15
N LYS A 52 5.14 -4.96 -8.17
CA LYS A 52 3.91 -4.35 -8.71
C LYS A 52 2.80 -4.23 -7.67
N ASN A 53 2.63 -5.27 -6.86
CA ASN A 53 1.64 -5.26 -5.78
C ASN A 53 2.00 -4.23 -4.71
N ALA A 54 3.28 -4.14 -4.32
CA ALA A 54 3.74 -3.14 -3.36
C ALA A 54 3.43 -1.70 -3.81
N VAL A 55 3.69 -1.38 -5.08
CA VAL A 55 3.33 -0.08 -5.67
C VAL A 55 1.82 0.16 -5.57
N THR A 56 1.00 -0.82 -5.97
CA THR A 56 -0.47 -0.71 -5.90
C THR A 56 -0.97 -0.51 -4.46
N LEU A 57 -0.38 -1.21 -3.48
CA LEU A 57 -0.76 -1.06 -2.06
C LEU A 57 -0.39 0.34 -1.53
N VAL A 58 0.81 0.84 -1.85
CA VAL A 58 1.24 2.19 -1.44
C VAL A 58 0.36 3.26 -2.08
N GLN A 59 0.01 3.10 -3.35
CA GLN A 59 -0.95 4.01 -4.01
C GLN A 59 -2.32 3.95 -3.36
N GLY A 60 -2.82 2.74 -3.07
CA GLY A 60 -4.07 2.55 -2.34
C GLY A 60 -4.04 3.25 -0.98
N PHE A 61 -2.90 3.23 -0.29
CA PHE A 61 -2.70 3.97 0.96
C PHE A 61 -2.72 5.49 0.77
N ILE A 62 -2.02 6.02 -0.25
CA ILE A 62 -1.96 7.46 -0.55
C ILE A 62 -3.36 8.00 -0.89
N PHE A 63 -4.12 7.28 -1.71
CA PHE A 63 -5.41 7.74 -2.24
C PHE A 63 -6.62 7.33 -1.38
N ARG A 64 -6.43 6.72 -0.19
CA ARG A 64 -7.56 6.24 0.62
C ARG A 64 -8.36 7.37 1.27
N ASP A 65 -7.68 8.45 1.65
CA ASP A 65 -8.25 9.57 2.43
C ASP A 65 -8.54 10.80 1.56
N GLU A 66 -8.01 10.80 0.33
CA GLU A 66 -8.24 11.86 -0.64
C GLU A 66 -9.26 11.37 -1.67
N ASN A 67 -10.26 12.19 -2.02
CA ASN A 67 -11.11 11.96 -3.21
C ASN A 67 -10.32 12.12 -4.52
N PHE A 68 -9.02 11.80 -4.49
CA PHE A 68 -8.07 11.87 -5.58
C PHE A 68 -7.83 10.46 -6.11
N SER A 69 -8.10 10.29 -7.38
CA SER A 69 -7.70 9.13 -8.16
C SER A 69 -6.35 9.38 -8.83
N PRO A 70 -5.68 8.33 -9.35
CA PRO A 70 -4.54 8.52 -10.24
C PRO A 70 -4.83 9.46 -11.41
N ASP A 71 -6.07 9.52 -11.91
CA ASP A 71 -6.50 10.46 -12.95
C ASP A 71 -6.42 11.93 -12.52
N ASP A 72 -6.60 12.22 -11.22
CA ASP A 72 -6.46 13.57 -10.67
C ASP A 72 -5.00 14.03 -10.61
N PHE A 73 -4.05 13.08 -10.50
CA PHE A 73 -2.61 13.34 -10.54
C PHE A 73 -2.06 13.34 -11.98
N LEU A 74 -2.46 12.36 -12.79
CA LEU A 74 -2.00 12.13 -14.16
C LEU A 74 -2.87 12.87 -15.18
N LYS A 75 -2.92 14.21 -15.08
CA LYS A 75 -3.81 15.04 -15.92
C LYS A 75 -3.44 15.11 -17.41
N THR A 76 -2.28 14.59 -17.80
CA THR A 76 -1.80 14.64 -19.19
C THR A 76 -1.62 13.25 -19.78
N LYS A 77 -1.76 13.16 -21.11
CA LYS A 77 -1.54 11.91 -21.85
C LYS A 77 -0.09 11.43 -21.68
N GLU A 78 0.84 12.37 -21.55
CA GLU A 78 2.26 12.16 -21.33
C GLU A 78 2.54 11.58 -19.94
N ALA A 79 1.89 12.09 -18.88
CA ALA A 79 2.00 11.55 -17.53
C ALA A 79 1.50 10.10 -17.46
N TRP A 80 0.36 9.83 -18.10
CA TRP A 80 -0.17 8.47 -18.25
C TRP A 80 0.77 7.53 -19.00
N ARG A 81 1.50 8.03 -19.99
CA ARG A 81 2.42 7.24 -20.82
C ARG A 81 3.64 6.76 -20.04
N VAL A 82 4.11 7.55 -19.07
CA VAL A 82 5.25 7.19 -18.20
C VAL A 82 4.80 6.26 -17.06
N TYR A 83 3.56 6.38 -16.63
CA TYR A 83 3.01 5.63 -15.50
C TYR A 83 2.67 4.15 -15.79
N ARG A 84 2.34 3.81 -17.05
CA ARG A 84 1.90 2.48 -17.46
C ARG A 84 3.02 1.54 -17.89
#